data_AF-A0ABC9P409-F1
#
_entry.id   AF-A0ABC9P409-F1
#
_cell.length_a   1.000
_cell.length_b   1.000
_cell.length_c   1.000
_cell.angle_alpha   90.00
_cell.angle_beta   90.00
_cell.angle_gamma   90.00
#
_symmetry.space_group_name_H-M   'P 1'
#
loop_
_entity.id
_entity.type
_entity.pdbx_description
1 polymer ?
#
loop_
_entity_poly.entity_id
_entity_poly.type
_entity_poly.pdbx_seq_one_letter_code
_entity_poly.pdbx_strand_id
1 'polypeptide(L)'
;MDIQEYQRFISAFYKKRNWYQYDPFIRSNFLTEEVGEVCRAIRTIEIGRDRPDETVLADEENLENLTEELGDVLDNLFILADKYDISLEMIMQKHRTKLMERYPEE
;
A
#
# COMPACT_ATOMS: atom_id res chain seq x y z
N MET A 1 -1.37 16.57 7.01
CA MET A 1 -0.48 15.47 7.41
C MET A 1 0.52 15.29 6.31
N ASP A 2 1.82 15.40 6.60
CA ASP A 2 2.87 15.02 5.65
C ASP A 2 3.15 13.50 5.70
N ILE A 3 3.94 12.99 4.76
CA ILE A 3 4.18 11.55 4.64
C ILE A 3 5.07 10.97 5.77
N GLN A 4 5.91 11.80 6.40
CA GLN A 4 6.68 11.39 7.58
C GLN A 4 5.78 11.40 8.84
N GLU A 5 4.86 12.36 8.96
CA GLU A 5 3.82 12.36 10.00
C GLU A 5 2.96 11.11 9.90
N TYR A 6 2.55 10.73 8.67
CA TYR A 6 1.81 9.50 8.44
C TYR A 6 2.63 8.26 8.81
N GLN A 7 3.90 8.16 8.37
CA GLN A 7 4.77 7.04 8.73
C GLN A 7 4.96 6.91 10.26
N ARG A 8 5.11 8.03 10.98
CA ARG A 8 5.21 8.05 12.45
C ARG A 8 3.90 7.62 13.11
N PHE A 9 2.77 8.15 12.63
CA PHE A 9 1.43 7.81 13.12
C PHE A 9 1.15 6.31 12.95
N ILE A 10 1.38 5.76 11.76
CA ILE A 10 1.01 4.38 11.44
C ILE A 10 1.87 3.36 12.19
N SER A 11 3.18 3.61 12.27
CA SER A 11 4.11 2.80 13.07
C SER A 11 3.66 2.75 14.55
N ALA A 12 3.33 3.90 15.15
CA ALA A 12 2.82 3.96 16.53
C ALA A 12 1.44 3.30 16.71
N PHE A 13 0.52 3.50 15.76
CA PHE A 13 -0.85 2.98 15.78
C PHE A 13 -0.87 1.44 15.76
N TYR A 14 -0.05 0.84 14.91
CA TYR A 14 0.07 -0.62 14.75
C TYR A 14 0.86 -1.24 15.92
N LYS A 15 1.99 -0.65 16.34
CA LYS A 15 2.76 -1.12 17.52
C LYS A 15 1.91 -1.17 18.78
N LYS A 16 1.05 -0.15 19.02
CA LYS A 16 0.13 -0.10 20.17
C LYS A 16 -0.88 -1.25 20.22
N ARG A 17 -1.19 -1.88 19.08
CA ARG A 17 -2.21 -2.95 18.96
C ARG A 17 -1.64 -4.37 19.04
N ASN A 18 -0.34 -4.51 19.28
CA ASN A 18 0.39 -5.77 19.06
C ASN A 18 0.19 -6.34 17.64
N TRP A 19 -0.12 -5.45 16.70
CA TRP A 19 0.34 -5.59 15.33
C TRP A 19 1.85 -5.28 15.34
N TYR A 20 2.58 -5.58 14.27
CA TYR A 20 4.03 -5.91 14.32
C TYR A 20 4.43 -7.24 15.03
N GLN A 21 3.57 -7.95 15.78
CA GLN A 21 3.96 -9.25 16.39
C GLN A 21 4.38 -10.31 15.36
N TYR A 22 3.77 -10.28 14.18
CA TYR A 22 4.11 -11.14 13.05
C TYR A 22 5.43 -10.69 12.42
N ASP A 23 6.32 -11.65 12.15
CA ASP A 23 7.61 -11.41 11.51
C ASP A 23 7.44 -11.05 10.00
N PRO A 24 8.52 -10.63 9.31
CA PRO A 24 8.46 -10.23 7.91
C PRO A 24 7.88 -11.28 6.94
N PHE A 25 8.09 -12.59 7.18
CA PHE A 25 7.60 -13.66 6.30
C PHE A 25 6.07 -13.79 6.36
N ILE A 26 5.49 -13.69 7.55
CA ILE A 26 4.03 -13.63 7.69
C ILE A 26 3.49 -12.30 7.12
N ARG A 27 4.20 -11.19 7.33
CA ARG A 27 3.80 -9.86 6.82
C ARG A 27 3.81 -9.75 5.30
N SER A 28 4.67 -10.48 4.58
CA SER A 28 4.62 -10.52 3.12
C SER A 28 3.37 -11.20 2.56
N ASN A 29 2.69 -12.05 3.34
CA ASN A 29 1.43 -12.67 2.92
C ASN A 29 0.31 -11.62 2.92
N PHE A 30 0.16 -10.84 4.01
CA PHE A 30 -0.79 -9.73 4.06
C PHE A 30 -0.55 -8.71 2.94
N LEU A 31 0.70 -8.32 2.68
CA LEU A 31 1.02 -7.47 1.52
C LEU A 31 0.53 -8.06 0.18
N THR A 32 0.59 -9.39 0.02
CA THR A 32 0.11 -10.07 -1.19
C THR A 32 -1.43 -10.13 -1.24
N GLU A 33 -2.08 -10.23 -0.09
CA GLU A 33 -3.54 -10.15 0.07
C GLU A 33 -4.03 -8.75 -0.36
N GLU A 34 -3.50 -7.66 0.20
CA GLU A 34 -3.96 -6.29 -0.16
C GLU A 34 -3.67 -5.94 -1.63
N VAL A 35 -2.56 -6.42 -2.20
CA VAL A 35 -2.28 -6.26 -3.64
C VAL A 35 -3.32 -6.99 -4.50
N GLY A 36 -3.82 -8.14 -4.04
CA GLY A 36 -4.93 -8.84 -4.66
C GLY A 36 -6.23 -8.03 -4.64
N GLU A 37 -6.49 -7.33 -3.54
CA GLU A 37 -7.69 -6.50 -3.38
C GLU A 37 -7.60 -5.18 -4.18
N VAL A 38 -6.41 -4.57 -4.30
CA VAL A 38 -6.15 -3.48 -5.28
C VAL A 38 -6.40 -3.96 -6.72
N CYS A 39 -5.91 -5.14 -7.10
CA CYS A 39 -6.19 -5.72 -8.41
C CYS A 39 -7.69 -5.96 -8.63
N ARG A 40 -8.43 -6.34 -7.58
CA ARG A 40 -9.88 -6.51 -7.60
C ARG A 40 -10.62 -5.18 -7.78
N ALA A 41 -10.22 -4.13 -7.06
CA ALA A 41 -10.78 -2.78 -7.19
C ALA A 41 -10.58 -2.22 -8.61
N ILE A 42 -9.35 -2.25 -9.13
CA ILE A 42 -9.03 -1.82 -10.51
C ILE A 42 -9.85 -2.62 -11.52
N ARG A 43 -9.91 -3.95 -11.39
CA ARG A 43 -10.70 -4.78 -12.31
C ARG A 43 -12.19 -4.42 -12.31
N THR A 44 -12.73 -4.03 -11.15
CA THR A 44 -14.13 -3.60 -11.00
C THR A 44 -14.40 -2.31 -11.78
N ILE A 45 -13.50 -1.32 -11.65
CA ILE A 45 -13.57 -0.05 -12.37
C ILE A 45 -13.42 -0.23 -13.90
N GLU A 46 -12.39 -0.97 -14.33
CA GLU A 46 -11.97 -1.00 -15.74
C GLU A 46 -12.84 -1.91 -16.62
N ILE A 47 -13.21 -3.10 -16.11
CA ILE A 47 -13.91 -4.13 -16.90
C ILE A 47 -15.09 -4.79 -16.16
N GLY A 48 -15.47 -4.27 -15.00
CA GLY A 48 -16.55 -4.83 -14.18
C GLY A 48 -16.24 -6.24 -13.64
N ARG A 49 -17.25 -6.86 -13.03
CA ARG A 49 -17.17 -8.20 -12.45
C ARG A 49 -18.29 -9.08 -12.98
N ASP A 50 -17.91 -10.27 -13.44
CA ASP A 50 -18.85 -11.27 -13.98
C ASP A 50 -19.40 -12.11 -12.83
N ARG A 51 -20.23 -11.46 -12.01
CA ARG A 51 -20.87 -12.04 -10.82
C ARG A 51 -22.35 -11.63 -10.78
N PRO A 52 -23.30 -12.56 -10.97
CA PRO A 52 -24.73 -12.25 -11.01
C PRO A 52 -25.30 -11.69 -9.69
N ASP A 53 -24.58 -11.86 -8.59
CA ASP A 53 -24.92 -11.44 -7.24
C ASP A 53 -24.35 -10.06 -6.84
N GLU A 54 -23.50 -9.46 -7.68
CA GLU A 54 -22.75 -8.26 -7.33
C GLU A 54 -23.50 -6.98 -7.72
N THR A 55 -23.64 -6.04 -6.78
CA THR A 55 -24.26 -4.75 -7.05
C THR A 55 -23.26 -3.84 -7.74
N VAL A 56 -23.68 -3.18 -8.83
CA VAL A 56 -22.87 -2.15 -9.49
C VAL A 56 -22.83 -0.92 -8.58
N LEU A 57 -21.68 -0.68 -7.96
CA LEU A 57 -21.39 0.51 -7.15
C LEU A 57 -21.29 1.76 -8.04
N ALA A 58 -21.51 2.94 -7.45
CA ALA A 58 -21.24 4.21 -8.11
C ALA A 58 -19.74 4.43 -8.35
N ASP A 59 -19.38 5.26 -9.34
CA ASP A 59 -17.97 5.56 -9.67
C ASP A 59 -17.20 6.13 -8.45
N GLU A 60 -17.87 6.94 -7.62
CA GLU A 60 -17.31 7.50 -6.39
C GLU A 60 -17.01 6.40 -5.34
N GLU A 61 -17.95 5.48 -5.09
CA GLU A 61 -17.77 4.33 -4.18
C GLU A 61 -16.64 3.40 -4.67
N ASN A 62 -16.52 3.18 -5.98
CA ASN A 62 -15.43 2.38 -6.55
C ASN A 62 -14.05 3.06 -6.37
N LEU A 63 -13.98 4.38 -6.50
CA LEU A 63 -12.76 5.17 -6.27
C LEU A 63 -12.39 5.26 -4.78
N GLU A 64 -13.37 5.36 -3.89
CA GLU A 64 -13.17 5.25 -2.44
C GLU A 64 -12.59 3.87 -2.09
N ASN A 65 -13.20 2.78 -2.58
CA ASN A 65 -12.66 1.43 -2.38
C ASN A 65 -11.23 1.31 -2.92
N LEU A 66 -10.94 1.78 -4.14
CA LEU A 66 -9.57 1.73 -4.67
C LEU A 66 -8.58 2.52 -3.80
N THR A 67 -9.01 3.63 -3.21
CA THR A 67 -8.19 4.47 -2.34
C THR A 67 -7.90 3.78 -0.99
N GLU A 68 -8.86 3.06 -0.43
CA GLU A 68 -8.70 2.25 0.79
C GLU A 68 -7.68 1.12 0.56
N GLU A 69 -7.86 0.31 -0.48
CA GLU A 69 -7.02 -0.86 -0.76
C GLU A 69 -5.57 -0.44 -1.10
N LEU A 70 -5.38 0.71 -1.77
CA LEU A 70 -4.06 1.30 -1.98
C LEU A 70 -3.41 1.78 -0.67
N GLY A 71 -4.22 2.21 0.30
CA GLY A 71 -3.79 2.51 1.67
C GLY A 71 -3.29 1.27 2.41
N ASP A 72 -3.99 0.15 2.33
CA ASP A 72 -3.60 -1.09 3.01
C ASP A 72 -2.31 -1.72 2.43
N VAL A 73 -2.10 -1.61 1.12
CA VAL A 73 -0.79 -1.92 0.49
C VAL A 73 0.31 -1.02 1.06
N LEU A 74 0.06 0.29 1.15
CA LEU A 74 1.01 1.28 1.65
C LEU A 74 1.36 1.04 3.13
N ASP A 75 0.37 0.70 3.96
CA ASP A 75 0.54 0.37 5.37
C ASP A 75 1.39 -0.89 5.58
N ASN A 76 1.14 -1.95 4.80
CA ASN A 76 1.98 -3.16 4.85
C ASN A 76 3.43 -2.88 4.40
N LEU A 77 3.64 -2.02 3.39
CA LEU A 77 4.98 -1.54 3.02
C LEU A 77 5.66 -0.75 4.14
N PHE A 78 4.94 0.14 4.84
CA PHE A 78 5.48 0.87 6.00
C PHE A 78 5.90 -0.06 7.14
N ILE A 79 5.07 -1.06 7.47
CA ILE A 79 5.36 -2.03 8.54
C ILE A 79 6.56 -2.90 8.20
N LEU A 80 6.69 -3.33 6.95
CA LEU A 80 7.85 -4.08 6.48
C LEU A 80 9.12 -3.22 6.51
N ALA A 81 9.07 -1.96 6.05
CA ALA A 81 10.21 -1.06 6.07
C ALA A 81 10.68 -0.74 7.51
N ASP A 82 9.75 -0.42 8.42
CA ASP A 82 10.03 -0.14 9.85
C ASP A 82 10.64 -1.35 10.58
N LYS A 83 10.26 -2.59 10.20
CA LYS A 83 10.89 -3.83 10.71
C LYS A 83 12.36 -4.00 10.35
N TYR A 84 12.85 -3.31 9.32
CA TYR A 84 14.24 -3.31 8.89
C TYR A 84 14.96 -1.97 9.15
N ASP A 85 14.36 -1.07 9.94
CA ASP A 85 14.84 0.30 10.20
C ASP A 85 15.03 1.14 8.91
N ILE A 86 14.11 0.98 7.96
CA ILE A 86 14.11 1.69 6.68
C ILE A 86 13.00 2.75 6.67
N SER A 87 13.35 4.02 6.46
CA SER A 87 12.36 5.10 6.25
C SER A 87 11.86 5.12 4.80
N LEU A 88 10.60 5.55 4.58
CA LEU A 88 10.09 5.70 3.21
C LEU A 88 10.85 6.78 2.45
N GLU A 89 11.30 7.84 3.13
CA GLU A 89 12.19 8.84 2.56
C GLU A 89 13.49 8.21 2.01
N MET A 90 14.12 7.28 2.73
CA MET A 90 15.31 6.58 2.23
C MET A 90 14.99 5.74 0.99
N ILE A 91 13.83 5.08 0.94
CA ILE A 91 13.36 4.32 -0.23
C ILE A 91 13.18 5.27 -1.43
N MET A 92 12.45 6.37 -1.25
CA MET A 92 12.17 7.36 -2.29
C MET A 92 13.46 8.01 -2.82
N GLN A 93 14.36 8.44 -1.94
CA GLN A 93 15.65 9.03 -2.32
C GLN A 93 16.50 8.04 -3.14
N LYS A 94 16.69 6.81 -2.63
CA LYS A 94 17.49 5.78 -3.33
C LYS A 94 16.88 5.41 -4.69
N HIS A 95 15.56 5.28 -4.77
CA HIS A 95 14.89 4.94 -6.03
C HIS A 95 14.95 6.09 -7.04
N ARG A 96 14.77 7.34 -6.60
CA ARG A 96 14.91 8.54 -7.44
C ARG A 96 16.32 8.66 -8.01
N THR A 97 17.35 8.54 -7.18
CA THR A 97 18.76 8.62 -7.64
C THR A 97 19.05 7.52 -8.67
N LYS A 98 18.66 6.27 -8.39
CA LYS A 98 18.81 5.14 -9.33
C LYS A 98 18.11 5.38 -10.67
N LEU A 99 16.95 6.05 -10.68
CA LEU A 99 16.24 6.39 -11.92
C LEU A 99 17.00 7.47 -12.70
N MET A 100 17.46 8.53 -12.05
CA MET A 100 18.25 9.61 -12.69
C MET A 100 19.60 9.11 -13.24
N GLU A 101 20.27 8.19 -12.56
CA GLU A 101 21.50 7.55 -13.03
C GLU A 101 21.27 6.66 -14.25
N ARG A 102 20.10 5.99 -14.31
CA ARG A 102 19.73 5.07 -15.40
C ARG A 102 19.16 5.79 -16.63
N TYR A 103 18.50 6.92 -16.41
CA TYR A 103 17.86 7.74 -17.42
C TYR A 103 18.24 9.21 -17.17
N PRO A 104 19.48 9.63 -17.56
CA PRO A 104 19.84 11.04 -17.56
C PRO A 104 18.90 11.82 -18.49
N GLU A 105 18.53 13.04 -18.09
CA GLU A 105 17.91 14.00 -19.01
C GLU A 105 18.97 14.43 -20.05
N GLU A 106 18.57 14.56 -21.32
CA GLU A 106 19.44 15.03 -22.44
C GLU A 106 19.76 16.53 -22.35
#